data_AF-A0A1B7TIP3-F1
#
_entry.id   AF-A0A1B7TIP3-F1
#
_cell.length_a   1.000
_cell.length_b   1.000
_cell.length_c   1.000
_cell.angle_alpha   90.00
_cell.angle_beta   90.00
_cell.angle_gamma   90.00
#
_symmetry.space_group_name_H-M   'P 1'
#
loop_
_entity.id
_entity.type
_entity.pdbx_description
1 polymer ?
#
loop_
_entity_poly.entity_id
_entity_poly.type
_entity_poly.pdbx_seq_one_letter_code
_entity_poly.pdbx_strand_id
1 'polypeptide(L)'
;MLFFSLFKTLVDQEVTIELKNNLKLTGTIKSVDQFLNIKLDNISTPESHLDEDGDMIYLNNPHFAGLKNLLSEEVTSDMFI
;
A
#
# COMPACT_ATOMS: atom_id res chain seq x y z
N MET A 1 21.75 -13.29 6.56
CA MET A 1 20.79 -12.56 7.42
C MET A 1 19.44 -13.25 7.32
N LEU A 2 18.97 -13.84 8.42
CA LEU A 2 17.80 -14.72 8.44
C LEU A 2 16.54 -14.06 7.82
N PHE A 3 16.24 -12.82 8.21
CA PHE A 3 15.05 -12.11 7.73
C PHE A 3 15.14 -11.71 6.26
N PHE A 4 16.31 -11.27 5.78
CA PHE A 4 16.49 -10.99 4.35
C PHE A 4 16.21 -12.24 3.50
N SER A 5 16.75 -13.39 3.90
CA SER A 5 16.52 -14.66 3.21
C SER A 5 15.05 -15.09 3.27
N LEU A 6 14.37 -14.88 4.41
CA LEU A 6 12.94 -15.13 4.54
C LEU A 6 12.09 -14.24 3.62
N PHE A 7 12.32 -12.93 3.60
CA PHE A 7 11.55 -12.04 2.74
C PHE A 7 11.83 -12.26 1.25
N LYS A 8 13.03 -12.75 0.90
CA LYS A 8 13.31 -13.20 -0.48
C LYS A 8 12.46 -14.39 -0.91
N THR A 9 12.05 -15.28 0.00
CA THR A 9 11.13 -16.38 -0.34
C THR A 9 9.68 -15.92 -0.52
N LEU A 10 9.35 -14.70 -0.08
CA LEU A 10 8.02 -14.10 -0.18
C LEU A 10 7.89 -13.15 -1.39
N VAL A 11 8.93 -13.03 -2.22
CA VAL A 11 8.86 -12.27 -3.49
C VAL A 11 7.80 -12.90 -4.39
N ASP A 12 7.06 -12.05 -5.10
CA ASP A 12 5.90 -12.37 -5.93
C ASP A 12 4.69 -12.94 -5.16
N GLN A 13 4.69 -12.87 -3.82
CA GLN A 13 3.55 -13.21 -2.98
C GLN A 13 2.83 -11.97 -2.47
N GLU A 14 1.52 -12.06 -2.31
CA GLU A 14 0.69 -11.04 -1.67
C GLU A 14 0.89 -11.08 -0.15
N VAL A 15 1.21 -9.93 0.43
CA VAL A 15 1.43 -9.77 1.85
C VAL A 15 0.71 -8.54 2.36
N THR A 16 0.40 -8.51 3.65
CA THR A 16 -0.05 -7.30 4.33
C THR A 16 1.03 -6.84 5.29
N ILE A 17 1.51 -5.60 5.11
CA ILE A 17 2.54 -4.97 5.93
C ILE A 17 1.89 -3.90 6.80
N GLU A 18 2.04 -4.04 8.12
CA GLU A 18 1.67 -3.01 9.08
C GLU A 18 2.91 -2.14 9.41
N LEU A 19 2.79 -0.85 9.15
CA LEU A 19 3.81 0.14 9.45
C LEU A 19 3.70 0.61 10.91
N LYS A 20 4.79 1.16 11.45
CA LYS A 20 4.84 1.65 12.85
C LYS A 20 3.83 2.76 13.17
N ASN A 21 3.31 3.44 12.16
CA ASN A 21 2.26 4.45 12.28
C ASN A 21 0.84 3.86 12.16
N ASN A 22 0.70 2.54 12.32
CA ASN A 22 -0.54 1.78 12.23
C ASN A 22 -1.19 1.76 10.83
N LEU A 23 -0.46 2.17 9.79
CA LEU A 23 -0.92 2.00 8.42
C LEU A 23 -0.75 0.54 7.99
N LYS A 24 -1.79 -0.04 7.39
CA LYS A 24 -1.72 -1.38 6.77
C LYS A 24 -1.69 -1.23 5.26
N LEU A 25 -0.77 -1.91 4.61
CA LEU A 25 -0.65 -1.96 3.16
C LEU A 25 -0.67 -3.40 2.72
N THR A 26 -1.60 -3.75 1.83
CA THR A 26 -1.64 -5.06 1.19
C THR A 26 -1.07 -4.92 -0.22
N GLY A 27 -0.21 -5.82 -0.64
CA GLY A 27 0.38 -5.77 -1.98
C GLY A 27 1.32 -6.93 -2.23
N THR A 28 1.80 -7.05 -3.46
CA THR A 28 2.73 -8.11 -3.87
C THR A 28 4.18 -7.66 -3.68
N ILE A 29 4.99 -8.44 -2.98
CA ILE A 29 6.42 -8.10 -2.81
C ILE A 29 7.15 -8.21 -4.15
N LYS A 30 7.62 -7.10 -4.69
CA LYS A 30 8.41 -7.08 -5.93
C LYS A 30 9.90 -7.28 -5.70
N SER A 31 10.43 -6.69 -4.63
CA SER A 31 11.84 -6.80 -4.29
C SER A 31 12.10 -6.45 -2.84
N VAL A 32 13.13 -7.08 -2.26
CA VAL A 32 13.64 -6.79 -0.92
C VAL A 32 15.17 -6.68 -0.94
N ASP A 33 15.70 -5.73 -0.19
CA ASP A 33 17.15 -5.50 -0.02
C ASP A 33 17.68 -5.94 1.35
N GLN A 34 19.00 -5.81 1.57
CA GLN A 34 19.67 -6.22 2.80
C GLN A 34 19.29 -5.41 4.05
N PHE A 35 18.71 -4.22 3.87
CA PHE A 35 18.22 -3.35 4.95
C PHE A 35 16.72 -3.56 5.22
N LEU A 36 16.11 -4.54 4.52
CA LEU A 36 14.68 -4.84 4.57
C LEU A 36 13.80 -3.72 4.00
N ASN A 37 14.33 -2.92 3.08
CA ASN A 37 13.47 -2.09 2.25
C ASN A 37 12.69 -3.00 1.30
N ILE A 38 11.35 -2.91 1.34
CA ILE A 38 10.43 -3.72 0.56
C ILE A 38 9.76 -2.84 -0.49
N LYS A 39 9.85 -3.25 -1.75
CA LYS A 39 9.04 -2.69 -2.83
C LYS A 39 7.78 -3.55 -2.99
N LEU A 40 6.62 -2.91 -2.94
CA LEU A 40 5.33 -3.54 -3.20
C LEU A 40 4.80 -3.09 -4.57
N ASP A 41 4.23 -4.02 -5.32
CA ASP A 41 3.40 -3.76 -6.51
C ASP A 41 1.92 -4.04 -6.18
N ASN A 42 0.99 -3.48 -6.96
CA ASN A 42 -0.46 -3.66 -6.80
C ASN A 42 -0.95 -3.38 -5.37
N ILE A 43 -0.54 -2.25 -4.81
CA ILE A 43 -0.82 -1.89 -3.42
C ILE A 43 -2.31 -1.54 -3.25
N SER A 44 -2.96 -2.17 -2.29
CA SER A 44 -4.26 -1.80 -1.76
C SER A 44 -4.11 -1.40 -0.30
N THR A 45 -4.73 -0.28 0.08
CA THR A 45 -4.90 0.08 1.49
C THR A 45 -6.29 -0.42 1.90
N PRO A 46 -6.47 -1.07 3.07
CA PRO A 46 -7.80 -1.34 3.57
C PRO A 46 -8.51 0.01 3.80
N GLU A 47 -9.29 0.47 2.83
CA GLU A 47 -10.09 1.68 2.90
C GLU A 47 -11.48 1.39 3.47
N SER A 48 -11.93 2.35 4.29
CA SER A 48 -13.31 2.64 4.72
C SER A 48 -14.07 1.52 5.43
N HIS A 49 -14.20 1.65 6.76
CA HIS A 49 -15.40 1.16 7.43
C HIS A 49 -16.52 2.17 7.18
N LEU A 50 -17.67 1.69 6.73
CA LEU A 50 -18.90 2.48 6.71
C LEU A 50 -19.44 2.52 8.14
N ASP A 51 -19.89 3.69 8.59
CA ASP A 51 -20.68 3.83 9.81
C ASP A 51 -21.96 2.98 9.71
N GLU A 52 -22.56 2.67 10.85
CA GLU A 52 -23.92 2.11 10.93
C GLU A 52 -25.00 3.00 10.26
N ASP A 53 -24.67 4.27 10.01
CA ASP A 53 -25.50 5.25 9.28
C ASP A 53 -25.16 5.37 7.77
N GLY A 54 -24.17 4.61 7.27
CA GLY A 54 -23.80 4.57 5.84
C GLY A 54 -22.90 5.71 5.36
N ASP A 55 -22.35 6.51 6.28
CA ASP A 55 -21.32 7.49 5.96
C ASP A 55 -19.95 6.83 5.73
N MET A 56 -19.05 7.54 5.06
CA MET A 56 -17.70 7.04 4.78
C MET A 56 -16.76 7.46 5.92
N ILE A 57 -16.49 6.56 6.88
CA ILE A 57 -15.39 6.75 7.82
C ILE A 57 -14.09 6.37 7.13
N TYR A 58 -13.42 7.37 6.58
CA TYR A 58 -11.99 7.26 6.43
C TYR A 58 -11.44 7.02 7.84
N LEU A 59 -10.69 5.92 8.05
CA LEU A 59 -9.61 5.96 9.03
C LEU A 59 -8.59 6.98 8.50
N ASN A 60 -8.97 8.25 8.64
CA ASN A 60 -8.15 9.41 8.44
C ASN A 60 -7.05 9.26 9.47
N ASN A 61 -5.91 8.73 9.05
CA ASN A 61 -4.70 9.37 9.48
C ASN A 61 -4.60 10.64 8.60
N PRO A 62 -4.96 11.83 9.12
CA PRO A 62 -4.99 13.08 8.33
C PRO A 62 -3.63 13.43 7.72
N HIS A 63 -2.57 12.75 8.14
CA HIS A 63 -1.22 12.86 7.60
C HIS A 63 -1.04 12.29 6.18
N PHE A 64 -1.98 11.49 5.66
CA PHE A 64 -1.82 10.75 4.39
C PHE A 64 -2.76 11.18 3.25
N ALA A 65 -3.64 12.16 3.46
CA ALA A 65 -4.47 12.74 2.39
C ALA A 65 -3.64 13.24 1.19
N GLY A 66 -2.39 13.68 1.44
CA GLY A 66 -1.46 14.11 0.39
C GLY A 66 -0.85 13.01 -0.47
N LEU A 67 -0.89 11.74 -0.04
CA LEU A 67 -0.32 10.61 -0.80
C LEU A 67 -1.29 10.03 -1.84
N LYS A 68 -2.60 10.30 -1.72
CA LYS A 68 -3.57 9.97 -2.77
C LYS A 68 -3.25 10.69 -4.09
N ASN A 69 -2.74 11.92 -4.02
CA ASN A 69 -2.33 12.69 -5.22
C ASN A 69 -0.99 12.21 -5.81
N LEU A 70 -0.15 11.49 -5.06
CA LEU A 70 1.11 10.96 -5.58
C LEU A 70 0.96 9.57 -6.22
N LEU A 71 -0.10 8.83 -5.88
CA LEU A 71 -0.36 7.49 -6.41
C LEU A 71 -1.44 7.47 -7.50
N SER A 72 -2.03 8.63 -7.84
CA SER A 72 -3.09 8.78 -8.84
C SER A 72 -2.66 9.49 -10.14
N GLU A 73 -1.36 9.62 -10.40
CA GLU A 73 -0.89 9.88 -11.76
C GLU A 73 -0.82 8.56 -12.56
N GLU A 74 -1.99 7.91 -12.72
CA GLU A 74 -2.20 7.17 -13.95
C GLU A 74 -2.50 8.19 -15.04
N VAL A 75 -1.50 8.34 -15.89
CA VAL A 75 -1.56 9.07 -17.15
C VAL A 75 -2.84 8.66 -17.89
N THR A 76 -3.85 9.54 -17.89
CA THR A 76 -4.93 9.47 -18.88
C THR A 76 -4.38 9.98 -20.21
N SER A 77 -3.49 9.16 -20.79
CA SER A 77 -3.23 9.16 -22.23
C SER A 77 -4.45 8.54 -22.89
N ASP A 78 -5.59 9.22 -22.86
CA ASP A 78 -6.73 8.98 -23.74
C ASP A 78 -7.86 9.97 -23.41
N MET A 79 -7.71 11.19 -23.91
CA MET A 79 -8.87 11.99 -24.32
C MET A 79 -8.47 12.79 -25.57
N PHE A 80 -8.73 12.18 -26.74
CA PHE A 80 -9.28 12.80 -27.95
C PHE A 80 -9.75 14.24 -27.67
N ILE A 81 -9.35 15.30 -28.38
CA ILE A 81 -9.52 15.61 -29.82
C ILE A 81 -8.45 16.65 -30.22
#